data_AF-A0A9E0NAD2-F1
#
_entry.id   AF-A0A9E0NAD2-F1
#
_cell.length_a   1.000
_cell.length_b   1.000
_cell.length_c   1.000
_cell.angle_alpha   90.00
_cell.angle_beta   90.00
_cell.angle_gamma   90.00
#
_symmetry.space_group_name_H-M   'P 1'
#
loop_
_entity.id
_entity.type
_entity.pdbx_description
1 polymer ?
#
loop_
_entity_poly.entity_id
_entity_poly.type
_entity_poly.pdbx_seq_one_letter_code
_entity_poly.pdbx_strand_id
1 'polypeptide(L)'
;MSGRRDFAPFVGWIAALTITLVAGLACSGGASRPVGPSRLGTGAGSAGSAAGGGSGAGAGSGSGHGDAPPAGDDGPPGTPLLAAGGVACATPTCAYHPGAGGYYRCLSGGAGACFHFGAPCQPAGDCWIDPADGAYKRCAEARDGQCRRYGAACPAPACRFDRRDGLHRRCLDERGATCARWGELCAP
;
A
#
# COMPACT_ATOMS: atom_id res chain seq x y z
N MET A 1 66.99 -0.23 14.05
CA MET A 1 66.32 -1.53 14.20
C MET A 1 65.17 -1.58 13.21
N SER A 2 65.47 -2.10 12.02
CA SER A 2 64.54 -2.13 10.88
C SER A 2 63.70 -3.41 10.95
N GLY A 3 62.44 -3.28 11.32
CA GLY A 3 61.50 -4.39 11.35
C GLY A 3 60.89 -4.63 9.97
N ARG A 4 61.38 -5.64 9.26
CA ARG A 4 60.70 -6.27 8.12
C ARG A 4 59.43 -6.93 8.67
N ARG A 5 58.27 -6.64 8.06
CA ARG A 5 57.05 -7.42 8.26
C ARG A 5 56.69 -8.07 6.94
N ASP A 6 56.65 -9.39 7.00
CA ASP A 6 56.41 -10.31 5.91
C ASP A 6 55.02 -10.11 5.30
N PHE A 7 54.99 -10.00 3.97
CA PHE A 7 53.78 -10.02 3.16
C PHE A 7 53.29 -11.47 3.04
N ALA A 8 52.16 -11.78 3.66
CA ALA A 8 51.44 -13.02 3.39
C ALA A 8 50.70 -12.91 2.04
N PRO A 9 50.76 -13.93 1.16
CA PRO A 9 50.00 -13.94 -0.09
C PRO A 9 48.52 -14.18 0.20
N PHE A 10 47.68 -13.18 -0.07
CA PHE A 10 46.23 -13.34 -0.14
C PHE A 10 45.89 -14.25 -1.32
N VAL A 11 45.73 -15.54 -1.03
CA VAL A 11 45.18 -16.54 -1.94
C VAL A 11 43.73 -16.18 -2.22
N GLY A 12 43.46 -15.91 -3.51
CA GLY A 12 42.20 -15.44 -4.02
C GLY A 12 41.05 -16.42 -3.80
N TRP A 13 39.99 -15.92 -3.18
CA TRP A 13 38.65 -16.47 -3.29
C TRP A 13 37.91 -15.68 -4.36
N ILE A 14 38.06 -16.10 -5.62
CA ILE A 14 37.15 -15.67 -6.70
C ILE A 14 35.85 -16.43 -6.45
N ALA A 15 34.97 -15.84 -5.64
CA ALA A 15 33.59 -16.27 -5.56
C ALA A 15 32.97 -15.99 -6.93
N ALA A 16 32.71 -17.06 -7.69
CA ALA A 16 31.97 -17.01 -8.94
C ALA A 16 30.58 -16.43 -8.64
N LEU A 17 30.43 -15.13 -8.90
CA LEU A 17 29.18 -14.42 -8.80
C LEU A 17 28.36 -14.77 -10.05
N THR A 18 27.61 -15.87 -9.98
CA THR A 18 26.62 -16.22 -10.99
C THR A 18 25.50 -15.17 -10.91
N ILE A 19 25.60 -14.13 -11.73
CA ILE A 19 24.52 -13.15 -11.92
C ILE A 19 23.43 -13.86 -12.70
N THR A 20 22.49 -14.49 -11.99
CA THR A 20 21.24 -14.96 -12.58
C THR A 20 20.39 -13.73 -12.87
N LEU A 21 20.47 -13.26 -14.10
CA LEU A 21 19.62 -12.20 -14.63
C LEU A 21 18.20 -12.77 -14.79
N VAL A 22 17.40 -12.70 -13.72
CA VAL A 22 15.95 -13.02 -13.80
C VAL A 22 15.26 -11.80 -14.42
N ALA A 23 15.32 -11.74 -15.74
CA ALA A 23 14.49 -10.84 -16.52
C ALA A 23 13.04 -11.37 -16.49
N GLY A 24 12.17 -10.61 -15.83
CA GLY A 24 10.72 -10.70 -15.98
C GLY A 24 10.06 -11.85 -15.23
N LEU A 25 9.30 -11.51 -14.18
CA LEU A 25 7.98 -12.10 -14.02
C LEU A 25 7.04 -11.07 -13.41
N ALA A 26 5.94 -10.87 -14.12
CA ALA A 26 4.74 -10.13 -13.72
C ALA A 26 4.28 -10.51 -12.31
N CYS A 27 3.46 -9.64 -11.70
CA CYS A 27 2.74 -9.83 -10.44
C CYS A 27 2.55 -11.33 -10.14
N SER A 28 3.45 -11.92 -9.35
CA SER A 28 3.38 -13.33 -9.00
C SER A 28 2.31 -13.44 -7.94
N GLY A 29 1.05 -13.49 -8.38
CA GLY A 29 -0.10 -13.73 -7.55
C GLY A 29 0.12 -15.03 -6.81
N GLY A 30 0.36 -14.93 -5.50
CA GLY A 30 0.27 -16.06 -4.61
C GLY A 30 -1.10 -16.71 -4.78
N ALA A 31 -1.09 -18.00 -5.10
CA ALA A 31 -2.28 -18.81 -5.28
C ALA A 31 -3.19 -18.68 -4.04
N SER A 32 -4.21 -17.85 -4.17
CA SER A 32 -5.30 -17.79 -3.20
C SER A 32 -6.03 -19.12 -3.30
N ARG A 33 -6.05 -19.89 -2.21
CA ARG A 33 -6.85 -21.10 -2.09
C ARG A 33 -8.29 -20.79 -2.53
N PRO A 34 -8.98 -21.68 -3.28
CA PRO A 34 -10.35 -21.45 -3.68
C PRO A 34 -11.22 -21.30 -2.44
N VAL A 35 -11.68 -20.08 -2.18
CA VAL A 35 -12.80 -19.84 -1.27
C VAL A 35 -14.03 -20.36 -2.01
N GLY A 36 -14.56 -21.48 -1.55
CA GLY A 36 -15.76 -22.10 -2.13
C GLY A 36 -16.96 -21.15 -2.13
N PRO A 37 -18.02 -21.49 -2.88
CA PRO A 37 -19.19 -20.62 -3.05
C PRO A 37 -19.87 -20.36 -1.70
N SER A 38 -19.77 -19.12 -1.21
CA SER A 38 -20.65 -18.63 -0.14
C SER A 38 -22.08 -18.67 -0.66
N ARG A 39 -22.87 -19.55 -0.08
CA ARG A 39 -24.31 -19.68 -0.36
C ARG A 39 -24.99 -18.34 -0.07
N LEU A 40 -25.77 -17.88 -1.04
CA LEU A 40 -26.80 -16.86 -0.86
C LEU A 40 -27.72 -17.31 0.28
N GLY A 41 -27.57 -16.69 1.45
CA GLY A 41 -28.49 -16.83 2.56
C GLY A 41 -29.49 -15.69 2.53
N THR A 42 -30.69 -15.95 2.00
CA THR A 42 -31.87 -15.09 2.12
C THR A 42 -32.32 -15.11 3.58
N GLY A 43 -31.90 -14.12 4.37
CA GLY A 43 -32.33 -13.94 5.76
C GLY A 43 -33.30 -12.77 5.87
N ALA A 44 -34.59 -13.07 5.91
CA ALA A 44 -35.65 -12.13 6.23
C ALA A 44 -35.76 -11.93 7.75
N GLY A 45 -36.00 -10.67 8.15
CA GLY A 45 -36.67 -10.30 9.40
C GLY A 45 -35.78 -10.08 10.62
N SER A 46 -35.77 -8.85 11.16
CA SER A 46 -36.57 -8.50 12.34
C SER A 46 -36.27 -7.06 12.79
N ALA A 47 -37.34 -6.37 13.18
CA ALA A 47 -37.36 -5.00 13.66
C ALA A 47 -36.57 -4.80 14.97
N GLY A 48 -36.00 -3.60 15.13
CA GLY A 48 -35.41 -3.13 16.37
C GLY A 48 -35.37 -1.61 16.40
N SER A 49 -36.42 -1.02 16.97
CA SER A 49 -36.52 0.42 17.25
C SER A 49 -35.55 0.85 18.33
N ALA A 50 -34.85 1.98 18.15
CA ALA A 50 -34.41 2.81 19.26
C ALA A 50 -34.32 4.28 18.80
N ALA A 51 -35.13 5.10 19.45
CA ALA A 51 -35.18 6.54 19.31
C ALA A 51 -33.94 7.20 19.93
N GLY A 52 -33.43 8.24 19.29
CA GLY A 52 -32.40 9.11 19.82
C GLY A 52 -32.51 10.48 19.16
N GLY A 53 -33.28 11.37 19.80
CA GLY A 53 -33.48 12.74 19.36
C GLY A 53 -32.22 13.59 19.51
N GLY A 54 -32.07 14.53 18.58
CA GLY A 54 -31.03 15.56 18.60
C GLY A 54 -31.42 16.68 17.66
N SER A 55 -32.17 17.65 18.19
CA SER A 55 -32.54 18.88 17.50
C SER A 55 -31.32 19.78 17.33
N GLY A 56 -30.97 20.11 16.09
CA GLY A 56 -30.00 21.14 15.75
C GLY A 56 -30.54 21.96 14.59
N ALA A 57 -31.20 23.08 14.92
CA ALA A 57 -31.68 24.06 13.95
C ALA A 57 -30.48 24.87 13.41
N GLY A 58 -30.17 24.69 12.13
CA GLY A 58 -29.28 25.56 11.36
C GLY A 58 -30.04 26.06 10.13
N ALA A 59 -30.64 27.24 10.25
CA ALA A 59 -31.28 27.92 9.13
C ALA A 59 -30.20 28.51 8.22
N GLY A 60 -30.01 27.90 7.04
CA GLY A 60 -29.20 28.44 5.96
C GLY A 60 -30.07 28.62 4.73
N SER A 61 -30.69 29.79 4.61
CA SER A 61 -31.43 30.21 3.41
C SER A 61 -30.43 30.53 2.29
N GLY A 62 -30.27 29.61 1.35
CA GLY A 62 -29.54 29.83 0.10
C GLY A 62 -30.47 29.67 -1.09
N SER A 63 -31.09 30.76 -1.53
CA SER A 63 -31.85 30.82 -2.78
C SER A 63 -30.89 30.83 -3.97
N GLY A 64 -30.41 29.66 -4.39
CA GLY A 64 -29.69 29.48 -5.65
C GLY A 64 -30.67 29.17 -6.77
N HIS A 65 -30.78 30.07 -7.74
CA HIS A 65 -31.53 29.86 -8.98
C HIS A 65 -30.84 28.76 -9.80
N GLY A 66 -31.64 27.85 -10.34
CA GLY A 66 -31.17 26.78 -11.21
C GLY A 66 -30.90 27.31 -12.61
N ASP A 67 -29.67 27.10 -13.07
CA ASP A 67 -29.38 26.96 -14.49
C ASP A 67 -29.30 25.46 -14.79
N ALA A 68 -30.24 24.99 -15.62
CA ALA A 68 -30.22 23.64 -16.13
C ALA A 68 -28.90 23.42 -16.90
N PRO A 69 -28.17 22.31 -16.67
CA PRO A 69 -26.98 22.02 -17.46
C PRO A 69 -27.39 21.84 -18.93
N PRO A 70 -26.61 22.39 -19.88
CA PRO A 70 -26.88 22.18 -21.30
C PRO A 70 -26.86 20.67 -21.60
N ALA A 71 -27.96 20.19 -22.17
CA ALA A 71 -28.01 18.88 -22.77
C ALA A 71 -27.22 18.94 -24.08
N GLY A 72 -26.09 18.22 -24.14
CA GLY A 72 -25.38 17.98 -25.39
C GLY A 72 -23.88 18.19 -25.26
N ASP A 73 -23.17 17.11 -24.97
CA ASP A 73 -21.94 16.79 -25.70
C ASP A 73 -21.79 15.27 -25.64
N ASP A 74 -22.29 14.60 -26.68
CA ASP A 74 -21.91 13.25 -27.07
C ASP A 74 -20.44 13.28 -27.51
N GLY A 75 -19.55 13.59 -26.56
CA GLY A 75 -18.12 13.47 -26.75
C GLY A 75 -17.83 12.03 -27.18
N PRO A 76 -16.91 11.83 -28.14
CA PRO A 76 -16.55 10.49 -28.61
C PRO A 76 -16.25 9.62 -27.38
N PRO A 77 -16.67 8.33 -27.37
CA PRO A 77 -16.53 7.46 -26.22
C PRO A 77 -15.10 7.61 -25.73
N GLY A 78 -14.96 8.21 -24.54
CA GLY A 78 -13.66 8.60 -24.01
C GLY A 78 -12.77 7.39 -24.13
N THR A 79 -11.74 7.50 -24.98
CA THR A 79 -10.77 6.44 -25.18
C THR A 79 -10.37 6.04 -23.76
N PRO A 80 -10.61 4.80 -23.31
CA PRO A 80 -10.16 4.41 -22.00
C PRO A 80 -8.68 4.79 -21.98
N LEU A 81 -8.30 5.66 -21.04
CA LEU A 81 -6.91 5.97 -20.80
C LEU A 81 -6.29 4.63 -20.44
N LEU A 82 -5.76 3.92 -21.46
CA LEU A 82 -5.02 2.69 -21.29
C LEU A 82 -3.92 3.09 -20.32
N ALA A 83 -4.06 2.65 -19.06
CA ALA A 83 -3.11 2.89 -18.00
C ALA A 83 -1.72 2.67 -18.58
N ALA A 84 -0.96 3.76 -18.70
CA ALA A 84 0.28 3.80 -19.45
C ALA A 84 1.22 2.68 -19.00
N GLY A 85 1.24 1.55 -19.75
CA GLY A 85 2.13 0.38 -19.60
C GLY A 85 2.53 -0.03 -18.18
N GLY A 86 1.72 0.31 -17.18
CA GLY A 86 2.14 0.43 -15.80
C GLY A 86 1.34 -0.56 -14.99
N VAL A 87 1.90 -1.77 -14.89
CA VAL A 87 1.46 -2.93 -14.10
C VAL A 87 0.34 -2.60 -13.09
N ALA A 88 -0.91 -2.59 -13.54
CA ALA A 88 -2.06 -2.61 -12.65
C ALA A 88 -2.13 -4.04 -12.10
N CYS A 89 -1.54 -4.30 -10.94
CA CYS A 89 -1.72 -5.60 -10.30
C CYS A 89 -3.19 -5.68 -9.86
N ALA A 90 -3.97 -6.54 -10.54
CA ALA A 90 -5.38 -6.79 -10.23
C ALA A 90 -5.59 -7.50 -8.88
N THR A 91 -4.51 -7.94 -8.23
CA THR A 91 -4.58 -8.59 -6.92
C THR A 91 -4.75 -7.53 -5.84
N PRO A 92 -5.85 -7.55 -5.06
CA PRO A 92 -6.04 -6.60 -3.99
C PRO A 92 -4.96 -6.80 -2.92
N THR A 93 -4.09 -5.81 -2.73
CA THR A 93 -3.07 -5.81 -1.68
C THR A 93 -3.47 -4.90 -0.52
N CYS A 94 -2.81 -5.06 0.62
CA CYS A 94 -3.06 -4.21 1.78
C CYS A 94 -2.06 -3.05 1.76
N ALA A 95 -2.53 -1.86 1.38
CA ALA A 95 -1.68 -0.70 1.11
C ALA A 95 -1.80 0.35 2.22
N TYR A 96 -0.71 1.05 2.50
CA TYR A 96 -0.74 2.15 3.47
C TYR A 96 -1.40 3.39 2.86
N HIS A 97 -2.34 3.99 3.61
CA HIS A 97 -3.04 5.22 3.27
C HIS A 97 -2.50 6.38 4.13
N PRO A 98 -1.70 7.31 3.58
CA PRO A 98 -1.04 8.37 4.35
C PRO A 98 -2.03 9.31 5.06
N GLY A 99 -3.14 9.66 4.40
CA GLY A 99 -4.15 10.55 4.98
C GLY A 99 -4.95 9.93 6.13
N ALA A 100 -5.00 8.59 6.23
CA ALA A 100 -5.78 7.88 7.25
C ALA A 100 -4.87 7.23 8.31
N GLY A 101 -3.55 7.26 8.13
CA GLY A 101 -2.57 6.71 9.08
C GLY A 101 -2.69 5.19 9.28
N GLY A 102 -3.12 4.45 8.27
CA GLY A 102 -3.39 3.02 8.38
C GLY A 102 -3.38 2.27 7.06
N TYR A 103 -3.60 0.97 7.12
CA TYR A 103 -3.61 0.05 6.01
C TYR A 103 -5.04 -0.32 5.59
N TYR A 104 -5.27 -0.23 4.28
CA TYR A 104 -6.57 -0.45 3.66
C TYR A 104 -6.40 -1.28 2.41
N ARG A 105 -7.44 -2.04 2.06
CA ARG A 105 -7.39 -2.91 0.88
C ARG A 105 -7.31 -2.03 -0.36
N CYS A 106 -6.27 -2.17 -1.15
CA CYS A 106 -6.18 -1.50 -2.43
C CYS A 106 -7.02 -2.25 -3.46
N LEU A 107 -8.10 -1.63 -3.93
CA LEU A 107 -9.02 -2.19 -4.91
C LEU A 107 -8.61 -1.85 -6.34
N SER A 108 -7.91 -0.73 -6.51
CA SER A 108 -7.32 -0.31 -7.77
C SER A 108 -6.14 0.62 -7.50
N GLY A 109 -5.02 0.32 -8.15
CA GLY A 109 -3.77 1.02 -7.99
C GLY A 109 -2.88 0.87 -9.21
N GLY A 110 -1.84 1.69 -9.27
CA GLY A 110 -0.88 1.72 -10.36
C GLY A 110 0.22 2.72 -10.04
N ALA A 111 1.39 2.53 -10.65
CA ALA A 111 2.54 3.43 -10.49
C ALA A 111 2.89 3.75 -9.02
N GLY A 112 2.82 2.74 -8.13
CA GLY A 112 3.12 2.89 -6.70
C GLY A 112 2.02 3.54 -5.86
N ALA A 113 0.91 3.96 -6.44
CA ALA A 113 -0.22 4.52 -5.71
C ALA A 113 -1.40 3.56 -5.66
N CYS A 114 -2.22 3.71 -4.63
CA CYS A 114 -3.56 3.16 -4.60
C CYS A 114 -4.56 4.31 -4.82
N PHE A 115 -5.45 4.16 -5.79
CA PHE A 115 -6.45 5.17 -6.13
C PHE A 115 -7.80 4.88 -5.47
N HIS A 116 -8.09 3.61 -5.20
CA HIS A 116 -9.33 3.18 -4.56
C HIS A 116 -9.03 2.28 -3.36
N PHE A 117 -9.24 2.82 -2.16
CA PHE A 117 -9.12 2.08 -0.91
C PHE A 117 -10.49 1.51 -0.50
N GLY A 118 -10.48 0.26 -0.03
CA GLY A 118 -11.63 -0.45 0.51
C GLY A 118 -11.59 -0.49 2.03
N ALA A 119 -12.08 -1.61 2.60
CA ALA A 119 -12.07 -1.82 4.04
C ALA A 119 -10.64 -1.84 4.63
N PRO A 120 -10.48 -1.50 5.92
CA PRO A 120 -9.22 -1.66 6.62
C PRO A 120 -8.71 -3.11 6.53
N CYS A 121 -7.40 -3.29 6.48
CA CYS A 121 -6.77 -4.61 6.39
C CYS A 121 -5.47 -4.67 7.17
N GLN A 122 -4.97 -5.88 7.38
CA GLN A 122 -3.66 -6.14 7.95
C GLN A 122 -2.67 -6.50 6.83
N PRO A 123 -1.52 -5.80 6.71
CA PRO A 123 -0.47 -6.18 5.77
C PRO A 123 0.10 -7.55 6.11
N ALA A 124 0.75 -8.20 5.14
CA ALA A 124 1.40 -9.48 5.38
C ALA A 124 2.55 -9.30 6.39
N GLY A 125 2.53 -10.08 7.48
CA GLY A 125 3.52 -10.01 8.56
C GLY A 125 3.13 -9.10 9.72
N ASP A 126 4.10 -8.85 10.60
CA ASP A 126 3.97 -8.03 11.80
C ASP A 126 4.62 -6.64 11.63
N CYS A 127 5.18 -6.31 10.47
CA CYS A 127 5.96 -5.09 10.25
C CYS A 127 5.12 -3.99 9.59
N TRP A 128 4.87 -2.89 10.31
CA TRP A 128 3.95 -1.82 9.93
C TRP A 128 4.69 -0.48 9.89
N ILE A 129 4.30 0.41 8.98
CA ILE A 129 4.79 1.79 9.00
C ILE A 129 4.21 2.54 10.19
N ASP A 130 5.06 3.22 10.94
CA ASP A 130 4.68 4.16 11.99
C ASP A 130 4.43 5.54 11.36
N PRO A 131 3.21 6.11 11.43
CA PRO A 131 2.91 7.41 10.82
C PRO A 131 3.72 8.55 11.44
N ALA A 132 4.22 8.41 12.66
CA ALA A 132 4.98 9.44 13.35
C ALA A 132 6.32 9.70 12.63
N ASP A 133 7.12 8.67 12.43
CA ASP A 133 8.48 8.79 11.88
C ASP A 133 8.65 8.16 10.47
N GLY A 134 7.66 7.42 9.98
CA GLY A 134 7.73 6.70 8.70
C GLY A 134 8.63 5.47 8.71
N ALA A 135 9.14 5.06 9.87
CA ALA A 135 9.90 3.83 10.02
C ALA A 135 8.97 2.63 10.12
N TYR A 136 9.46 1.47 9.71
CA TYR A 136 8.72 0.23 9.89
C TYR A 136 9.07 -0.42 11.22
N LYS A 137 8.03 -0.73 12.01
CA LYS A 137 8.11 -1.29 13.36
C LYS A 137 7.15 -2.45 13.52
N ARG A 138 7.48 -3.37 14.41
CA ARG A 138 6.59 -4.50 14.73
C ARG A 138 5.32 -3.96 15.37
N CYS A 139 4.17 -4.40 14.89
CA CYS A 139 2.91 -4.08 15.49
C CYS A 139 2.54 -5.11 16.56
N ALA A 140 2.45 -4.67 17.81
CA ALA A 140 2.03 -5.53 18.92
C ALA A 140 0.50 -5.63 19.03
N GLU A 141 -0.23 -4.64 18.51
CA GLU A 141 -1.69 -4.58 18.59
C GLU A 141 -2.26 -3.93 17.33
N ALA A 142 -2.73 -4.75 16.39
CA ALA A 142 -3.38 -4.29 15.16
C ALA A 142 -4.90 -4.24 15.35
N ARG A 143 -5.53 -3.13 14.95
CA ARG A 143 -6.98 -2.93 15.01
C ARG A 143 -7.45 -2.01 13.89
N ASP A 144 -8.46 -2.44 13.15
CA ASP A 144 -9.11 -1.65 12.09
C ASP A 144 -8.11 -1.04 11.09
N GLY A 145 -7.13 -1.84 10.68
CA GLY A 145 -6.06 -1.41 9.76
C GLY A 145 -5.08 -0.41 10.35
N GLN A 146 -5.04 -0.22 11.66
CA GLN A 146 -4.05 0.62 12.34
C GLN A 146 -3.26 -0.19 13.36
N CYS A 147 -2.01 0.22 13.60
CA CYS A 147 -1.27 -0.29 14.73
C CYS A 147 -1.48 0.62 15.94
N ARG A 148 -1.99 0.06 17.03
CA ARG A 148 -2.22 0.78 18.30
C ARG A 148 -0.96 0.86 19.16
N ARG A 149 -0.05 -0.11 18.99
CA ARG A 149 1.18 -0.22 19.76
C ARG A 149 2.34 -0.68 18.88
N TYR A 150 3.24 0.26 18.58
CA TYR A 150 4.47 -0.02 17.85
C TYR A 150 5.57 -0.50 18.80
N GLY A 151 6.28 -1.54 18.37
CA GLY A 151 7.43 -2.12 19.07
C GLY A 151 8.76 -1.73 18.40
N ALA A 152 9.70 -2.67 18.42
CA ALA A 152 11.01 -2.49 17.79
C ALA A 152 10.91 -2.35 16.27
N ALA A 153 11.92 -1.70 15.68
CA ALA A 153 12.12 -1.68 14.23
C ALA A 153 12.17 -3.11 13.65
N CYS A 154 11.68 -3.27 12.44
CA CYS A 154 11.69 -4.55 11.73
C CYS A 154 12.19 -4.37 10.29
N PRO A 155 12.72 -5.46 9.68
CA PRO A 155 13.04 -5.46 8.25
C PRO A 155 11.75 -5.21 7.46
N ALA A 156 11.71 -4.09 6.76
CA ALA A 156 10.53 -3.74 5.98
C ALA A 156 10.50 -4.44 4.63
N PRO A 157 9.31 -4.57 4.02
CA PRO A 157 9.18 -5.15 2.69
C PRO A 157 10.08 -4.43 1.68
N ALA A 158 10.43 -5.13 0.59
CA ALA A 158 11.23 -4.53 -0.48
C ALA A 158 10.50 -3.35 -1.13
N CYS A 159 9.17 -3.41 -1.24
CA CYS A 159 8.33 -2.30 -1.67
C CYS A 159 7.85 -1.51 -0.45
N ARG A 160 8.22 -0.23 -0.35
CA ARG A 160 7.94 0.62 0.82
C ARG A 160 7.24 1.91 0.40
N PHE A 161 6.45 2.47 1.31
CA PHE A 161 5.82 3.76 1.11
C PHE A 161 6.82 4.91 1.34
N ASP A 162 7.04 5.75 0.34
CA ASP A 162 7.85 6.96 0.43
C ASP A 162 6.97 8.15 0.81
N ARG A 163 7.17 8.69 2.01
CA ARG A 163 6.39 9.83 2.53
C ARG A 163 6.62 11.13 1.75
N ARG A 164 7.70 11.23 0.96
CA ARG A 164 8.07 12.46 0.23
C ARG A 164 7.15 12.70 -0.96
N ASP A 165 6.77 11.65 -1.67
CA ASP A 165 5.91 11.72 -2.85
C ASP A 165 4.58 10.96 -2.69
N GLY A 166 4.43 10.19 -1.61
CA GLY A 166 3.22 9.42 -1.34
C GLY A 166 3.11 8.16 -2.21
N LEU A 167 4.22 7.65 -2.75
CA LEU A 167 4.25 6.50 -3.65
C LEU A 167 4.99 5.30 -3.03
N HIS A 168 4.61 4.10 -3.44
CA HIS A 168 5.32 2.87 -3.12
C HIS A 168 6.49 2.66 -4.09
N ARG A 169 7.68 2.50 -3.54
CA ARG A 169 8.95 2.37 -4.26
C ARG A 169 9.79 1.25 -3.67
N ARG A 170 10.62 0.63 -4.52
CA ARG A 170 11.60 -0.35 -4.05
C ARG A 170 12.66 0.35 -3.21
N CYS A 171 12.99 -0.24 -2.06
CA CYS A 171 14.12 0.22 -1.27
C CYS A 171 15.41 -0.44 -1.77
N LEU A 172 16.39 0.38 -2.17
CA LEU A 172 17.68 -0.07 -2.71
C LEU A 172 18.82 0.03 -1.70
N ASP A 173 18.62 0.76 -0.61
CA ASP A 173 19.58 0.88 0.49
C ASP A 173 18.83 1.23 1.78
N GLU A 174 19.10 0.46 2.84
CA GLU A 174 18.43 0.60 4.14
C GLU A 174 19.39 1.21 5.15
N ARG A 175 18.90 2.17 5.95
CA ARG A 175 19.64 2.72 7.10
C ARG A 175 18.77 2.60 8.33
N GLY A 176 18.95 1.50 9.07
CA GLY A 176 18.07 1.16 10.17
C GLY A 176 16.67 0.78 9.66
N ALA A 177 15.65 1.47 10.15
CA ALA A 177 14.24 1.19 9.84
C ALA A 177 13.67 2.03 8.67
N THR A 178 14.51 2.84 8.03
CA THR A 178 14.13 3.74 6.93
C THR A 178 14.90 3.41 5.66
N CYS A 179 14.34 3.81 4.52
CA CYS A 179 15.01 3.68 3.24
C CYS A 179 15.88 4.89 2.94
N ALA A 180 17.17 4.68 2.74
CA ALA A 180 18.13 5.73 2.41
C ALA A 180 18.19 6.01 0.90
N ARG A 181 17.99 4.98 0.08
CA ARG A 181 17.96 5.11 -1.38
C ARG A 181 16.77 4.39 -1.99
N TRP A 182 15.97 5.15 -2.71
CA TRP A 182 14.74 4.68 -3.35
C TRP A 182 14.99 4.34 -4.82
N GLY A 183 14.34 3.28 -5.29
CA GLY A 183 14.40 2.79 -6.66
C GLY A 183 13.11 3.04 -7.44
N GLU A 184 12.81 2.12 -8.35
CA GLU A 184 11.59 2.16 -9.16
C GLU A 184 10.30 2.05 -8.33
N LEU A 185 9.20 2.52 -8.93
CA LEU A 185 7.86 2.32 -8.40
C LEU A 185 7.54 0.82 -8.34
N CYS A 186 6.81 0.40 -7.30
CA CYS A 186 6.38 -0.98 -7.13
C CYS A 186 4.95 -1.02 -6.63
N ALA A 187 4.27 -2.14 -6.86
CA ALA A 187 2.92 -2.33 -6.33
C ALA A 187 2.95 -2.47 -4.80
N PRO A 188 2.04 -1.80 -4.08
CA PRO A 188 1.90 -1.95 -2.62
C PRO A 188 1.56 -3.38 -2.21
#